data_AF-A0A2V6UNC6-F1
#
_entry.id   AF-A0A2V6UNC6-F1
#
_cell.length_a   1.000
_cell.length_b   1.000
_cell.length_c   1.000
_cell.angle_alpha   90.00
_cell.angle_beta   90.00
_cell.angle_gamma   90.00
#
_symmetry.space_group_name_H-M   'P 1'
#
loop_
_entity.id
_entity.type
_entity.pdbx_description
1 polymer ?
#
loop_
_entity_poly.entity_id
_entity_poly.type
_entity_poly.pdbx_seq_one_letter_code
_entity_poly.pdbx_strand_id
1 'polypeptide(L)'
;MRVNPGSGHPGSGPPGASGARVRLDRPRAARVESGRRRAPPLSEPCEARKGNHEATAEHRAHPATPRPGRFFCPPDGRGVIKAQVLDEAALERALTRISHEILERNSGAINLAFVGLRTRGVTLAERLADRIAAIDGTKVPVGTLDITLYRDDLSLKTDQPRVRGTDIPFPVKGRTIVLVDDVLFTGRSIRAALDALIDLGRPKMIQLAVLIDRGHRELPIRPDYVGKNLPTSRRESVAVRLREHDGEDRVVIEEPEEG
;
A
#
# COMPACT_ATOMS: atom_id res chain seq x y z
N MET A 1 -1.47 -37.21 72.84
CA MET A 1 -2.17 -36.82 74.08
C MET A 1 -1.44 -35.62 74.65
N ARG A 2 -2.15 -34.50 74.88
CA ARG A 2 -1.77 -33.25 75.60
C ARG A 2 -0.70 -32.35 74.94
N VAL A 3 -1.07 -31.24 74.31
CA VAL A 3 -1.43 -29.89 74.84
C VAL A 3 -0.42 -29.27 75.80
N ASN A 4 0.12 -28.10 75.42
CA ASN A 4 -0.02 -26.89 76.23
C ASN A 4 0.35 -25.60 75.44
N PRO A 5 -0.19 -24.43 75.87
CA PRO A 5 -0.50 -23.28 75.03
C PRO A 5 0.09 -21.95 75.55
N GLY A 6 -0.29 -20.84 74.90
CA GLY A 6 -0.24 -19.48 75.45
C GLY A 6 0.85 -18.59 74.83
N SER A 7 0.66 -17.30 74.58
CA SER A 7 -0.46 -16.38 74.82
C SER A 7 -0.04 -14.97 74.37
N GLY A 8 -0.98 -14.14 73.90
CA GLY A 8 -0.93 -12.69 74.16
C GLY A 8 -0.70 -11.73 72.97
N HIS A 9 -1.81 -11.22 72.42
CA HIS A 9 -1.99 -9.89 71.80
C HIS A 9 -1.85 -8.75 72.85
N PRO A 10 -2.09 -7.43 72.57
CA PRO A 10 -2.35 -6.67 71.32
C PRO A 10 -1.54 -5.34 71.22
N GLY A 11 -1.70 -4.58 70.14
CA GLY A 11 -1.33 -3.14 70.11
C GLY A 11 -1.24 -2.55 68.70
N SER A 12 -2.34 -1.96 68.22
CA SER A 12 -2.50 -0.51 67.96
C SER A 12 -1.98 -0.04 66.60
N GLY A 13 -2.92 0.16 65.66
CA GLY A 13 -2.76 1.14 64.59
C GLY A 13 -3.25 2.53 65.05
N PRO A 14 -3.49 3.47 64.13
CA PRO A 14 -2.58 4.07 63.15
C PRO A 14 -2.43 5.60 63.45
N PRO A 15 -1.80 6.39 62.56
CA PRO A 15 -2.67 7.25 61.74
C PRO A 15 -2.18 7.57 60.33
N GLY A 16 -3.15 7.67 59.42
CA GLY A 16 -3.29 8.71 58.39
C GLY A 16 -2.09 9.11 57.52
N ALA A 17 -2.03 8.55 56.31
CA ALA A 17 -1.45 9.26 55.17
C ALA A 17 -2.58 9.82 54.29
N SER A 18 -2.78 11.12 54.46
CA SER A 18 -3.69 11.99 53.74
C SER A 18 -3.54 11.87 52.22
N GLY A 19 -4.69 11.79 51.54
CA GLY A 19 -4.77 11.84 50.09
C GLY A 19 -4.19 13.14 49.51
N ALA A 20 -3.19 13.01 48.66
CA ALA A 20 -2.82 14.04 47.70
C ALA A 20 -3.60 13.78 46.40
N ARG A 21 -4.77 14.41 46.28
CA ARG A 21 -5.42 14.61 44.97
C ARG A 21 -4.51 15.54 44.17
N VAL A 22 -3.77 15.01 43.21
CA VAL A 22 -3.10 15.82 42.19
C VAL A 22 -4.20 16.49 41.37
N ARG A 23 -4.43 17.78 41.62
CA ARG A 23 -5.19 18.65 40.72
C ARG A 23 -4.32 18.85 39.48
N LEU A 24 -4.58 18.07 38.43
CA LEU A 24 -4.15 18.45 37.09
C LEU A 24 -5.02 19.64 36.68
N ASP A 25 -4.41 20.81 36.64
CA ASP A 25 -5.00 22.01 36.03
C ASP A 25 -5.39 21.67 34.59
N ARG A 26 -6.70 21.62 34.33
CA ARG A 26 -7.24 21.58 32.98
C ARG A 26 -6.90 22.91 32.31
N PRO A 27 -6.22 22.93 31.15
CA PRO A 27 -6.15 24.17 30.37
C PRO A 27 -7.57 24.60 29.99
N ARG A 28 -7.89 25.86 30.27
CA ARG A 28 -9.15 26.51 29.88
C ARG A 28 -9.38 26.28 28.38
N ALA A 29 -10.52 25.68 28.06
CA ALA A 29 -11.03 25.65 26.69
C ALA A 29 -11.21 27.09 26.20
N ALA A 30 -10.39 27.50 25.22
CA ALA A 30 -10.63 28.71 24.47
C ALA A 30 -11.93 28.53 23.69
N ARG A 31 -12.94 29.32 24.05
CA ARG A 31 -14.21 29.44 23.37
C ARG A 31 -13.94 30.04 21.98
N VAL A 32 -13.86 29.20 20.95
CA VAL A 32 -13.81 29.67 19.57
C VAL A 32 -15.24 30.03 19.19
N GLU A 33 -15.51 31.33 19.09
CA GLU A 33 -16.77 31.85 18.56
C GLU A 33 -16.96 31.38 17.11
N SER A 34 -18.12 30.76 16.86
CA SER A 34 -18.57 30.36 15.54
C SER A 34 -18.84 31.59 14.66
N GLY A 35 -17.80 32.11 14.02
CA GLY A 35 -17.94 33.06 12.92
C GLY A 35 -18.56 32.36 11.71
N ARG A 36 -19.86 32.55 11.52
CA ARG A 36 -20.56 32.21 10.26
C ARG A 36 -19.89 32.96 9.11
N ARG A 37 -18.99 32.31 8.39
CA ARG A 37 -18.56 32.79 7.07
C ARG A 37 -19.66 32.47 6.08
N ARG A 38 -20.33 33.52 5.57
CA ARG A 38 -21.28 33.44 4.46
C ARG A 38 -20.60 32.83 3.24
N ALA A 39 -21.24 31.86 2.62
CA ALA A 39 -20.88 31.40 1.28
C ALA A 39 -21.07 32.55 0.27
N PRO A 40 -20.19 32.72 -0.73
CA PRO A 40 -20.42 33.65 -1.82
C PRO A 40 -21.58 33.16 -2.71
N PRO A 41 -22.37 34.06 -3.32
CA PRO A 41 -23.50 33.68 -4.15
C PRO A 41 -23.04 33.01 -5.45
N LEU A 42 -23.79 32.00 -5.88
CA LEU A 42 -23.69 31.37 -7.19
C LEU A 42 -24.01 32.42 -8.26
N SER A 43 -23.04 32.71 -9.11
CA SER A 43 -23.25 33.53 -10.31
C SER A 43 -24.02 32.74 -11.36
N GLU A 44 -24.97 33.45 -11.98
CA GLU A 44 -25.99 33.04 -12.95
C GLU A 44 -25.45 32.37 -14.25
N PRO A 45 -26.34 31.73 -15.04
CA PRO A 45 -25.97 30.89 -16.17
C PRO A 45 -25.49 31.69 -17.38
N CYS A 46 -24.43 31.21 -18.03
CA CYS A 46 -23.90 31.78 -19.26
C CYS A 46 -24.87 31.53 -20.44
N GLU A 47 -25.41 32.60 -21.00
CA GLU A 47 -26.29 32.60 -22.16
C GLU A 47 -25.59 32.09 -23.43
N ALA A 48 -26.29 31.21 -24.14
CA ALA A 48 -25.90 30.70 -25.45
C ALA A 48 -26.00 31.80 -26.52
N ARG A 49 -24.85 32.23 -27.06
CA ARG A 49 -24.81 33.01 -28.32
C ARG A 49 -24.74 32.06 -29.52
N LYS A 50 -25.81 32.09 -30.33
CA LYS A 50 -25.85 31.54 -31.69
C LYS A 50 -24.98 32.40 -32.60
N GLY A 51 -24.07 31.76 -33.32
CA GLY A 51 -23.35 32.35 -34.45
C GLY A 51 -23.14 31.27 -35.51
N ASN A 52 -23.96 31.31 -36.55
CA ASN A 52 -23.71 30.63 -37.83
C ASN A 52 -22.44 31.21 -38.44
N HIS A 53 -21.60 30.38 -39.08
CA HIS A 53 -20.90 30.68 -40.34
C HIS A 53 -20.42 29.35 -40.96
N GLU A 54 -20.98 29.00 -42.12
CA GLU A 54 -20.38 28.09 -43.09
C GLU A 54 -19.20 28.79 -43.78
N ALA A 55 -18.09 28.08 -44.00
CA ALA A 55 -17.34 28.02 -45.27
C ALA A 55 -15.93 27.41 -45.09
N THR A 56 -15.76 26.23 -45.72
CA THR A 56 -14.63 25.78 -46.55
C THR A 56 -13.16 26.13 -46.25
N ALA A 57 -12.33 25.08 -46.35
CA ALA A 57 -11.04 24.98 -47.04
C ALA A 57 -9.87 24.48 -46.16
N GLU A 58 -9.49 23.24 -46.47
CA GLU A 58 -8.15 22.65 -46.46
C GLU A 58 -7.05 23.36 -45.64
N HIS A 59 -6.67 22.74 -44.52
CA HIS A 59 -5.36 22.96 -43.92
C HIS A 59 -4.66 21.62 -43.72
N ARG A 60 -3.54 21.48 -44.44
CA ARG A 60 -2.58 20.39 -44.40
C ARG A 60 -2.31 19.93 -42.97
N ALA A 61 -2.43 18.62 -42.75
CA ALA A 61 -1.93 17.96 -41.55
C ALA A 61 -0.41 18.19 -41.43
N HIS A 62 0.00 18.92 -40.39
CA HIS A 62 1.38 18.92 -39.94
C HIS A 62 1.67 17.59 -39.23
N PRO A 63 2.76 16.87 -39.56
CA PRO A 63 3.12 15.66 -38.85
C PRO A 63 3.46 16.00 -37.40
N ALA A 64 2.74 15.39 -36.46
CA ALA A 64 2.99 15.54 -35.04
C ALA A 64 4.35 14.93 -34.68
N THR A 65 5.33 15.78 -34.35
CA THR A 65 6.58 15.32 -33.75
C THR A 65 6.31 14.72 -32.37
N PRO A 66 6.87 13.55 -32.02
CA PRO A 66 6.64 12.94 -30.72
C PRO A 66 7.30 13.78 -29.62
N ARG A 67 6.52 14.20 -28.62
CA ARG A 67 7.01 14.91 -27.44
C ARG A 67 7.74 13.94 -26.51
N PRO A 68 8.88 14.32 -25.92
CA PRO A 68 9.58 13.46 -24.96
C PRO A 68 8.74 13.35 -23.68
N GLY A 69 8.47 12.11 -23.24
CA GLY A 69 7.84 11.82 -21.94
C GLY A 69 6.50 11.07 -21.97
N ARG A 70 5.94 10.74 -23.13
CA ARG A 70 4.79 9.83 -23.21
C ARG A 70 5.25 8.38 -23.26
N PHE A 71 5.00 7.65 -22.18
CA PHE A 71 4.98 6.19 -22.21
C PHE A 71 3.81 5.75 -23.09
N PHE A 72 4.13 5.37 -24.32
CA PHE A 72 3.20 4.71 -25.22
C PHE A 72 3.12 3.24 -24.79
N CYS A 73 1.97 2.85 -24.24
CA CYS A 73 1.62 1.43 -24.09
C CYS A 73 0.72 1.10 -25.28
N PRO A 74 1.19 0.27 -26.24
CA PRO A 74 0.39 -0.12 -27.40
C PRO A 74 -0.90 -0.82 -26.94
N PRO A 75 -2.04 -0.59 -27.61
CA PRO A 75 -3.32 -1.21 -27.27
C PRO A 75 -3.36 -2.75 -27.46
N ASP A 76 -2.31 -3.32 -28.06
CA ASP A 76 -2.24 -4.71 -28.53
C ASP A 76 -1.42 -5.63 -27.59
N GLY A 77 -0.78 -5.08 -26.55
CA GLY A 77 -0.12 -5.87 -25.49
C GLY A 77 1.06 -6.77 -25.91
N ARG A 78 1.56 -6.69 -27.16
CA ARG A 78 2.71 -7.46 -27.61
C ARG A 78 4.01 -6.68 -27.39
N GLY A 79 4.46 -6.66 -26.13
CA GLY A 79 5.87 -6.41 -25.85
C GLY A 79 6.67 -7.66 -26.21
N VAL A 80 7.85 -7.51 -26.81
CA VAL A 80 8.73 -8.65 -27.08
C VAL A 80 9.39 -9.05 -25.76
N ILE A 81 9.28 -10.34 -25.40
CA ILE A 81 9.98 -10.88 -24.23
C ILE A 81 11.47 -10.85 -24.54
N LYS A 82 12.20 -10.00 -23.83
CA LYS A 82 13.66 -9.85 -23.98
C LYS A 82 14.41 -10.89 -23.15
N ALA A 83 13.95 -11.13 -21.93
CA ALA A 83 14.60 -12.05 -21.01
C ALA A 83 13.64 -12.58 -19.95
N GLN A 84 13.84 -13.84 -19.56
CA GLN A 84 13.22 -14.40 -18.36
C GLN A 84 14.11 -14.13 -17.15
N VAL A 85 13.55 -13.51 -16.12
CA VAL A 85 14.25 -13.05 -14.92
C VAL A 85 14.14 -14.06 -13.79
N LEU A 86 12.95 -14.63 -13.60
CA LEU A 86 12.66 -15.68 -12.63
C LEU A 86 11.81 -16.75 -13.31
N ASP A 87 12.23 -18.01 -13.17
CA ASP A 87 11.38 -19.17 -13.38
C ASP A 87 10.56 -19.47 -12.12
N GLU A 88 9.65 -20.45 -12.20
CA GLU A 88 8.84 -20.91 -11.09
C GLU A 88 9.67 -21.26 -9.85
N ALA A 89 10.73 -22.06 -10.03
CA ALA A 89 11.57 -22.50 -8.93
C ALA A 89 12.30 -21.33 -8.24
N ALA A 90 12.73 -20.32 -9.00
CA ALA A 90 13.35 -19.12 -8.48
C ALA A 90 12.35 -18.21 -7.78
N LEU A 91 11.11 -18.11 -8.27
CA LEU A 91 10.03 -17.39 -7.61
C LEU A 91 9.70 -18.03 -6.25
N GLU A 92 9.58 -19.36 -6.21
CA GLU A 92 9.38 -20.13 -4.98
C GLU A 92 10.51 -19.90 -3.96
N ARG A 93 11.77 -19.97 -4.40
CA ARG A 93 12.92 -19.67 -3.53
C ARG A 93 12.90 -18.23 -3.02
N ALA A 94 12.52 -17.26 -3.86
CA ALA A 94 12.44 -15.85 -3.47
C ALA A 94 11.36 -15.62 -2.40
N LEU A 95 10.17 -16.21 -2.58
CA LEU A 95 9.08 -16.10 -1.60
C LEU A 95 9.42 -16.77 -0.26
N THR A 96 10.06 -17.94 -0.30
CA THR A 96 10.53 -18.60 0.92
C THR A 96 11.55 -17.75 1.66
N ARG A 97 12.53 -17.16 0.95
CA ARG A 97 13.51 -16.25 1.56
C ARG A 97 12.83 -15.03 2.20
N ILE A 98 11.92 -14.37 1.48
CA ILE A 98 11.16 -13.22 2.02
C ILE A 98 10.39 -13.63 3.28
N SER A 99 9.78 -14.82 3.30
CA SER A 99 9.02 -15.31 4.45
C SER A 99 9.90 -15.45 5.70
N HIS A 100 11.11 -16.01 5.55
CA HIS A 100 12.08 -16.09 6.64
C HIS A 100 12.54 -14.71 7.11
N GLU A 101 12.88 -13.80 6.19
CA GLU A 101 13.30 -12.43 6.54
C GLU A 101 12.21 -11.67 7.31
N ILE A 102 10.94 -11.84 6.92
CA ILE A 102 9.80 -11.25 7.62
C ILE A 102 9.70 -11.78 9.05
N LEU A 103 9.79 -13.11 9.23
CA LEU A 103 9.70 -13.74 10.54
C LEU A 103 10.85 -13.32 11.46
N GLU A 104 12.08 -13.36 10.95
CA GLU A 104 13.28 -12.99 11.71
C GLU A 104 13.20 -11.53 12.17
N ARG A 105 12.87 -10.61 11.27
CA ARG A 105 12.82 -9.18 11.57
C ARG A 105 11.69 -8.81 12.53
N ASN A 106 10.58 -9.56 12.53
CA ASN A 106 9.44 -9.30 13.40
C ASN A 106 9.43 -10.15 14.68
N SER A 107 10.44 -11.03 14.86
CA SER A 107 10.52 -11.99 15.97
C SER A 107 9.28 -12.88 16.06
N GLY A 108 8.85 -13.40 14.90
CA GLY A 108 7.65 -14.22 14.71
C GLY A 108 6.52 -13.47 14.01
N ALA A 109 5.36 -14.13 13.88
CA ALA A 109 4.18 -13.60 13.18
C ALA A 109 3.15 -12.90 14.09
N ILE A 110 3.48 -12.70 15.37
CA ILE A 110 2.55 -12.12 16.35
C ILE A 110 2.28 -10.64 16.01
N ASN A 111 1.00 -10.28 15.86
CA ASN A 111 0.53 -8.96 15.43
C ASN A 111 0.99 -8.52 14.03
N LEU A 112 1.46 -9.46 13.21
CA LEU A 112 1.75 -9.24 11.80
C LEU A 112 0.45 -9.28 10.99
N ALA A 113 0.35 -8.45 9.96
CA ALA A 113 -0.69 -8.55 8.95
C ALA A 113 -0.15 -8.13 7.58
N PHE A 114 -0.70 -8.73 6.53
CA PHE A 114 -0.33 -8.41 5.15
C PHE A 114 -1.41 -7.60 4.48
N VAL A 115 -0.98 -6.65 3.66
CA VAL A 115 -1.87 -5.87 2.80
C VAL A 115 -1.32 -5.91 1.39
N GLY A 116 -1.97 -6.68 0.53
CA GLY A 116 -1.59 -6.79 -0.87
C GLY A 116 -2.10 -5.62 -1.69
N LEU A 117 -1.23 -5.07 -2.54
CA LEU A 117 -1.60 -4.03 -3.49
C LEU A 117 -2.05 -4.66 -4.81
N ARG A 118 -3.16 -4.15 -5.36
CA ARG A 118 -3.69 -4.59 -6.67
C ARG A 118 -3.93 -6.10 -6.73
N THR A 119 -4.12 -6.65 -7.92
CA THR A 119 -4.44 -8.08 -8.10
C THR A 119 -3.27 -9.02 -7.75
N ARG A 120 -2.07 -8.76 -8.28
CA ARG A 120 -0.92 -9.68 -8.10
C ARG A 120 -0.26 -9.55 -6.74
N GLY A 121 -0.15 -8.34 -6.18
CA GLY A 121 0.37 -8.14 -4.83
C GLY A 121 -0.48 -8.82 -3.76
N VAL A 122 -1.80 -8.90 -3.94
CA VAL A 122 -2.70 -9.70 -3.08
C VAL A 122 -2.38 -11.19 -3.14
N THR A 123 -2.25 -11.75 -4.34
CA THR A 123 -1.88 -13.17 -4.50
C THR A 123 -0.51 -13.47 -3.89
N LEU A 124 0.46 -12.57 -4.03
CA LEU A 124 1.75 -12.73 -3.38
C LEU A 124 1.64 -12.65 -1.84
N ALA A 125 0.81 -11.76 -1.30
CA ALA A 125 0.55 -11.69 0.14
C ALA A 125 -0.09 -12.97 0.68
N GLU A 126 -1.05 -13.57 -0.04
CA GLU A 126 -1.65 -14.85 0.30
C GLU A 126 -0.61 -15.97 0.31
N ARG A 127 0.20 -16.08 -0.75
CA ARG A 127 1.29 -17.07 -0.82
C ARG A 127 2.32 -16.91 0.32
N LEU A 128 2.65 -15.67 0.71
CA LEU A 128 3.54 -15.42 1.84
C LEU A 128 2.88 -15.83 3.17
N ALA A 129 1.59 -15.55 3.35
CA ALA A 129 0.85 -15.92 4.55
C ALA A 129 0.81 -17.44 4.73
N ASP A 130 0.58 -18.19 3.65
CA ASP A 130 0.56 -19.66 3.66
C ASP A 130 1.95 -20.24 4.02
N ARG A 131 3.03 -19.65 3.48
CA ARG A 131 4.40 -20.05 3.84
C ARG A 131 4.71 -19.79 5.30
N ILE A 132 4.37 -18.61 5.80
CA ILE A 132 4.57 -18.29 7.21
C ILE A 132 3.76 -19.23 8.11
N ALA A 133 2.53 -19.56 7.73
CA ALA A 133 1.72 -20.53 8.46
C ALA A 133 2.36 -21.92 8.46
N ALA A 134 3.02 -22.33 7.36
CA ALA A 134 3.76 -23.59 7.30
C ALA A 134 5.04 -23.60 8.17
N ILE A 135 5.69 -22.45 8.33
CA ILE A 135 6.97 -22.31 9.07
C ILE A 135 6.73 -22.11 10.58
N ASP A 136 5.85 -21.19 10.95
CA ASP A 136 5.63 -20.72 12.34
C ASP A 136 4.33 -21.26 12.95
N GLY A 137 3.43 -21.86 12.15
CA GLY A 137 2.10 -22.30 12.59
C GLY A 137 1.08 -21.18 12.76
N THR A 138 1.49 -19.92 12.61
CA THR A 138 0.63 -18.74 12.77
C THR A 138 0.00 -18.32 11.45
N LYS A 139 -1.33 -18.21 11.41
CA LYS A 139 -2.04 -17.66 10.24
C LYS A 139 -1.99 -16.13 10.24
N VAL A 140 -1.23 -15.56 9.31
CA VAL A 140 -1.16 -14.10 9.11
C VAL A 140 -2.42 -13.65 8.36
N PRO A 141 -3.18 -12.66 8.88
CA PRO A 141 -4.33 -12.12 8.18
C PRO A 141 -3.90 -11.28 6.97
N VAL A 142 -4.62 -11.41 5.86
CA VAL A 142 -4.35 -10.74 4.59
C VAL A 142 -5.51 -9.78 4.28
N GLY A 143 -5.16 -8.57 3.89
CA GLY A 143 -6.08 -7.54 3.41
C GLY A 143 -5.69 -7.12 1.99
N THR A 144 -6.59 -6.41 1.34
CA THR A 144 -6.45 -5.97 -0.04
C THR A 144 -6.61 -4.46 -0.12
N LEU A 145 -5.77 -3.83 -0.94
CA LEU A 145 -5.80 -2.40 -1.15
C LEU A 145 -5.68 -2.08 -2.63
N ASP A 146 -6.78 -1.59 -3.21
CA ASP A 146 -6.79 -1.08 -4.58
C ASP A 146 -6.64 0.44 -4.58
N ILE A 147 -5.45 0.89 -4.96
CA ILE A 147 -5.07 2.30 -5.04
C ILE A 147 -5.36 2.92 -6.42
N THR A 148 -6.08 2.23 -7.32
CA THR A 148 -6.40 2.77 -8.66
C THR A 148 -7.12 4.12 -8.62
N LEU A 149 -7.81 4.45 -7.53
CA LEU A 149 -8.46 5.74 -7.30
C LEU A 149 -7.51 6.88 -6.89
N TYR A 150 -6.34 6.58 -6.32
CA TYR A 150 -5.36 7.56 -5.82
C TYR A 150 -4.32 7.98 -6.87
N ARG A 151 -4.68 7.90 -8.16
CA ARG A 151 -3.82 8.43 -9.22
C ARG A 151 -3.94 9.95 -9.26
N ASP A 152 -2.84 10.63 -8.94
CA ASP A 152 -2.65 12.06 -9.16
C ASP A 152 -2.76 12.45 -10.66
N ASP A 153 -2.77 11.47 -11.57
CA ASP A 153 -2.89 11.64 -13.02
C ASP A 153 -4.31 11.38 -13.55
N LEU A 154 -5.35 11.97 -12.95
CA LEU A 154 -6.67 12.09 -13.60
C LEU A 154 -6.57 13.08 -14.76
N SER A 155 -5.87 12.68 -15.81
CA SER A 155 -5.88 13.30 -17.11
C SER A 155 -5.96 12.18 -18.13
N LEU A 156 -7.19 11.97 -18.61
CA LEU A 156 -7.52 11.24 -19.85
C LEU A 156 -7.34 9.72 -19.78
N LYS A 157 -8.31 9.01 -19.20
CA LYS A 157 -8.79 7.73 -19.72
C LYS A 157 -10.20 7.47 -19.23
N THR A 158 -11.14 7.58 -20.15
CA THR A 158 -12.54 7.17 -20.02
C THR A 158 -12.58 5.65 -19.93
N ASP A 159 -12.47 5.13 -18.73
CA ASP A 159 -13.02 3.83 -18.35
C ASP A 159 -13.21 3.93 -16.84
N GLN A 160 -14.44 3.83 -16.37
CA GLN A 160 -14.72 3.91 -14.93
C GLN A 160 -13.88 2.81 -14.25
N PRO A 161 -12.90 3.14 -13.39
CA PRO A 161 -12.17 2.11 -12.69
C PRO A 161 -13.22 1.36 -11.87
N ARG A 162 -13.43 0.08 -12.20
CA ARG A 162 -14.19 -0.83 -11.35
C ARG A 162 -13.43 -0.91 -10.04
N VAL A 163 -13.83 -0.08 -9.07
CA VAL A 163 -13.23 -0.01 -7.75
C VAL A 163 -13.35 -1.40 -7.14
N ARG A 164 -12.26 -2.18 -7.17
CA ARG A 164 -12.16 -3.30 -6.23
C ARG A 164 -11.93 -2.62 -4.89
N GLY A 165 -12.87 -2.81 -3.97
CA GLY A 165 -12.84 -2.10 -2.69
C GLY A 165 -11.54 -2.36 -1.93
N THR A 166 -11.14 -1.40 -1.10
CA THR A 166 -10.20 -1.69 -0.02
C THR A 166 -10.89 -2.62 0.97
N ASP A 167 -10.33 -3.80 1.23
CA ASP A 167 -10.88 -4.75 2.19
C ASP A 167 -9.78 -5.17 3.17
N ILE A 168 -9.86 -4.66 4.40
CA ILE A 168 -8.92 -4.99 5.48
C ILE A 168 -9.73 -5.60 6.63
N PRO A 169 -9.84 -6.94 6.70
CA PRO A 169 -10.74 -7.64 7.64
C PRO A 169 -10.16 -7.72 9.06
N PHE A 170 -9.31 -6.77 9.44
CA PHE A 170 -8.62 -6.74 10.72
C PHE A 170 -8.28 -5.32 11.18
N PRO A 171 -8.08 -5.11 12.50
CA PRO A 171 -7.68 -3.80 12.99
C PRO A 171 -6.24 -3.47 12.57
N VAL A 172 -6.07 -2.33 11.89
CA VAL A 172 -4.75 -1.79 11.55
C VAL A 172 -3.99 -1.31 12.80
N LYS A 173 -4.73 -0.83 13.81
CA LYS A 173 -4.15 -0.20 15.01
C LYS A 173 -3.20 -1.14 15.76
N GLY A 174 -1.98 -0.69 15.99
CA GLY A 174 -0.98 -1.39 16.81
C GLY A 174 -0.35 -2.63 16.18
N ARG A 175 -0.68 -2.94 14.92
CA ARG A 175 -0.08 -4.07 14.18
C ARG A 175 1.14 -3.65 13.36
N THR A 176 2.00 -4.61 13.09
CA THR A 176 3.00 -4.48 12.02
C THR A 176 2.33 -4.85 10.71
N ILE A 177 2.23 -3.92 9.79
CA ILE A 177 1.64 -4.15 8.46
C ILE A 177 2.76 -4.29 7.44
N VAL A 178 2.77 -5.39 6.69
CA VAL A 178 3.65 -5.53 5.52
C VAL A 178 2.82 -5.30 4.26
N LEU A 179 3.12 -4.21 3.56
CA LEU A 179 2.62 -3.95 2.22
C LEU A 179 3.30 -4.92 1.25
N VAL A 180 2.53 -5.57 0.39
CA VAL A 180 3.05 -6.54 -0.58
C VAL A 180 2.69 -6.10 -2.00
N ASP A 181 3.70 -5.89 -2.83
CA ASP A 181 3.56 -5.53 -4.25
C ASP A 181 4.38 -6.46 -5.15
N ASP A 182 4.02 -6.57 -6.42
CA ASP A 182 4.75 -7.41 -7.36
C ASP A 182 6.05 -6.72 -7.83
N VAL A 183 5.96 -5.46 -8.28
CA VAL A 183 7.10 -4.71 -8.84
C VAL A 183 7.17 -3.29 -8.28
N LEU A 184 8.29 -2.97 -7.64
CA LEU A 184 8.57 -1.60 -7.20
C LEU A 184 9.29 -0.78 -8.27
N PHE A 185 8.63 0.28 -8.74
CA PHE A 185 9.15 1.23 -9.74
C PHE A 185 9.36 2.63 -9.16
N THR A 186 8.53 3.62 -9.51
CA THR A 186 8.68 5.02 -9.06
C THR A 186 8.40 5.23 -7.56
N GLY A 187 7.64 4.32 -6.94
CA GLY A 187 7.21 4.38 -5.54
C GLY A 187 5.85 5.06 -5.31
N ARG A 188 5.23 5.65 -6.34
CA ARG A 188 3.93 6.38 -6.19
C ARG A 188 2.79 5.49 -5.71
N SER A 189 2.73 4.25 -6.19
CA SER A 189 1.76 3.25 -5.72
C SER A 189 1.87 3.03 -4.22
N ILE A 190 3.09 2.86 -3.71
CA ILE A 190 3.33 2.63 -2.29
C ILE A 190 2.98 3.87 -1.47
N ARG A 191 3.30 5.08 -1.96
CA ARG A 191 2.89 6.33 -1.30
C ARG A 191 1.38 6.37 -1.06
N ALA A 192 0.59 6.10 -2.11
CA ALA A 192 -0.86 6.06 -2.00
C ALA A 192 -1.33 4.98 -1.03
N ALA A 193 -0.67 3.83 -1.00
CA ALA A 193 -0.98 2.76 -0.05
C ALA A 193 -0.68 3.15 1.40
N LEU A 194 0.42 3.86 1.64
CA LEU A 194 0.76 4.39 2.96
C LEU A 194 -0.29 5.39 3.45
N ASP A 195 -0.71 6.32 2.58
CA ASP A 195 -1.75 7.31 2.89
C ASP A 195 -3.07 6.60 3.26
N ALA A 196 -3.52 5.64 2.44
CA ALA A 196 -4.73 4.88 2.71
C ALA A 196 -4.67 4.05 4.01
N LEU A 197 -3.52 3.45 4.34
CA LEU A 197 -3.35 2.71 5.61
C LEU A 197 -3.44 3.63 6.84
N ILE A 198 -2.90 4.85 6.74
CA ILE A 198 -2.95 5.83 7.82
C ILE A 198 -4.39 6.33 8.02
N ASP A 199 -5.16 6.49 6.95
CA ASP A 199 -6.57 6.87 7.01
C ASP A 199 -7.41 5.80 7.71
N LEU A 200 -7.06 4.52 7.54
CA LEU A 200 -7.74 3.37 8.18
C LEU A 200 -7.33 3.16 9.64
N GLY A 201 -6.17 3.66 10.07
CA GLY A 201 -5.73 3.50 11.45
C GLY A 201 -4.28 3.85 11.72
N ARG A 202 -3.80 3.47 12.91
CA ARG A 202 -2.43 3.76 13.36
C ARG A 202 -1.63 2.46 13.54
N PRO A 203 -1.00 1.94 12.49
CA PRO A 203 -0.15 0.77 12.62
C PRO A 203 1.06 1.07 13.52
N LYS A 204 1.60 0.03 14.15
CA LYS A 204 2.84 0.13 14.95
C LYS A 204 4.04 0.38 14.04
N MET A 205 4.06 -0.30 12.90
CA MET A 205 5.10 -0.23 11.89
C MET A 205 4.48 -0.61 10.54
N ILE A 206 4.96 0.04 9.48
CA ILE A 206 4.65 -0.37 8.10
C ILE A 206 5.97 -0.79 7.46
N GLN A 207 5.97 -1.96 6.85
CA GLN A 207 7.08 -2.53 6.09
C GLN A 207 6.65 -2.74 4.64
N LEU A 208 7.61 -2.89 3.73
CA LEU A 208 7.34 -3.13 2.32
C LEU A 208 8.07 -4.38 1.82
N ALA A 209 7.31 -5.38 1.35
CA ALA A 209 7.82 -6.55 0.64
C ALA A 209 7.48 -6.46 -0.84
N VAL A 210 8.47 -6.62 -1.71
CA VAL A 210 8.26 -6.65 -3.16
C VAL A 210 8.97 -7.83 -3.79
N LEU A 211 8.36 -8.45 -4.80
CA LEU A 211 9.00 -9.52 -5.53
C LEU A 211 10.18 -8.98 -6.36
N ILE A 212 9.96 -7.91 -7.13
CA ILE A 212 11.00 -7.29 -7.95
C ILE A 212 11.20 -5.83 -7.58
N ASP A 213 12.45 -5.45 -7.36
CA ASP A 213 12.87 -4.05 -7.33
C ASP A 213 13.55 -3.70 -8.66
N ARG A 214 12.90 -2.84 -9.46
CA ARG A 214 13.43 -2.43 -10.76
C ARG A 214 14.12 -1.06 -10.79
N GLY A 215 14.28 -0.42 -9.63
CA GLY A 215 14.87 0.92 -9.50
C GLY A 215 13.99 2.07 -10.02
N HIS A 216 14.63 3.15 -10.50
CA HIS A 216 13.99 4.38 -11.02
C HIS A 216 13.03 5.05 -10.03
N ARG A 217 13.45 5.17 -8.77
CA ARG A 217 12.70 5.84 -7.73
C ARG A 217 12.49 7.32 -8.04
N GLU A 218 11.26 7.77 -7.88
CA GLU A 218 10.89 9.19 -7.89
C GLU A 218 10.55 9.68 -6.47
N LEU A 219 10.29 8.75 -5.56
CA LEU A 219 10.04 8.99 -4.15
C LEU A 219 11.09 8.25 -3.30
N PRO A 220 11.45 8.76 -2.12
CA PRO A 220 12.44 8.15 -1.22
C PRO A 220 11.87 6.91 -0.50
N ILE A 221 11.33 5.96 -1.25
CA ILE A 221 10.69 4.74 -0.76
C ILE A 221 11.59 3.55 -1.11
N ARG A 222 12.00 2.81 -0.08
CA ARG A 222 12.81 1.60 -0.19
C ARG A 222 12.02 0.40 0.34
N PRO A 223 12.05 -0.75 -0.33
CA PRO A 223 11.49 -1.97 0.20
C PRO A 223 12.36 -2.53 1.34
N ASP A 224 11.71 -3.10 2.32
CA ASP A 224 12.33 -3.84 3.42
C ASP A 224 12.74 -5.24 2.99
N TYR A 225 11.94 -5.86 2.12
CA TYR A 225 12.14 -7.21 1.62
C TYR A 225 12.04 -7.20 0.10
N VAL A 226 13.03 -7.80 -0.56
CA VAL A 226 13.12 -7.83 -2.02
C VAL A 226 13.39 -9.24 -2.50
N GLY A 227 12.57 -9.74 -3.42
CA GLY A 227 12.79 -11.04 -4.07
C GLY A 227 13.99 -11.02 -5.02
N LYS A 228 14.06 -10.03 -5.91
CA LYS A 228 15.22 -9.81 -6.78
C LYS A 228 15.37 -8.33 -7.16
N ASN A 229 16.59 -7.82 -7.04
CA ASN A 229 16.95 -6.52 -7.62
C ASN A 229 17.26 -6.71 -9.11
N LEU A 230 16.62 -5.91 -9.95
CA LEU A 230 16.71 -6.01 -11.40
C LEU A 230 16.92 -4.62 -12.00
N PRO A 231 18.17 -4.19 -12.26
CA PRO A 231 18.42 -2.97 -13.00
C PRO A 231 17.77 -3.08 -14.39
N THR A 232 16.87 -2.14 -14.71
CA THR A 232 16.18 -2.08 -16.00
C THR A 232 16.42 -0.72 -16.65
N SER A 233 16.21 -0.61 -17.96
CA SER A 233 16.04 0.68 -18.62
C SER A 233 14.65 1.27 -18.30
N ARG A 234 14.45 2.56 -18.54
CA ARG A 234 13.12 3.17 -18.41
C ARG A 234 12.12 2.66 -19.44
N ARG A 235 12.58 2.18 -20.60
CA ARG A 235 11.72 1.68 -21.69
C ARG A 235 11.25 0.25 -21.46
N GLU A 236 12.03 -0.53 -20.73
CA GLU A 236 11.68 -1.90 -20.36
C GLU A 236 10.48 -1.92 -19.40
N SER A 237 9.63 -2.93 -19.52
CA SER A 237 8.60 -3.30 -18.54
C SER A 237 8.94 -4.64 -17.90
N VAL A 238 8.58 -4.78 -16.62
CA VAL A 238 8.68 -6.06 -15.92
C VAL A 238 7.28 -6.63 -15.80
N ALA A 239 7.05 -7.81 -16.38
CA ALA A 239 5.78 -8.51 -16.27
C ALA A 239 5.95 -9.71 -15.31
N VAL A 240 5.21 -9.67 -14.21
CA VAL A 240 5.09 -10.78 -13.27
C VAL A 240 3.85 -11.57 -13.66
N ARG A 241 4.04 -12.88 -13.90
CA ARG A 241 2.97 -13.82 -14.20
C ARG A 241 2.86 -14.80 -13.04
N LEU A 242 1.64 -14.97 -12.54
CA LEU A 242 1.34 -15.87 -11.44
C LEU A 242 0.29 -16.88 -11.88
N ARG A 243 0.45 -18.13 -11.46
CA ARG A 243 -0.41 -19.25 -11.85
C ARG A 243 -1.91 -18.98 -11.67
N GLU A 244 -2.30 -18.25 -10.63
CA GLU A 244 -3.68 -17.92 -10.29
C GLU A 244 -4.35 -16.98 -11.31
N HIS A 245 -3.56 -16.17 -12.02
CA HIS A 245 -4.07 -15.18 -12.99
C HIS A 245 -3.67 -15.49 -14.44
N ASP A 246 -2.48 -16.05 -14.61
CA ASP A 246 -1.79 -16.16 -15.90
C ASP A 246 -1.48 -17.63 -16.28
N GLY A 247 -1.76 -18.61 -15.40
CA GLY A 247 -1.56 -20.05 -15.63
C GLY A 247 -0.12 -20.55 -15.46
N GLU A 248 0.84 -19.64 -15.28
CA GLU A 248 2.27 -19.94 -15.09
C GLU A 248 2.90 -18.98 -14.08
N ASP A 249 3.93 -19.46 -13.37
CA ASP A 249 4.77 -18.62 -12.50
C ASP A 249 6.05 -18.25 -13.24
N ARG A 250 6.17 -16.98 -13.65
CA ARG A 250 7.40 -16.44 -14.23
C ARG A 250 7.48 -14.93 -14.13
N VAL A 251 8.70 -14.41 -14.17
CA VAL A 251 8.94 -12.97 -14.33
C VAL A 251 9.76 -12.74 -15.58
N VAL A 252 9.29 -11.84 -16.44
CA VAL A 252 9.95 -11.49 -17.71
C VAL A 252 10.18 -9.98 -17.83
N ILE A 253 11.23 -9.61 -18.56
CA ILE A 253 11.40 -8.25 -19.07
C ILE A 253 10.83 -8.21 -20.48
N GLU A 254 9.99 -7.22 -20.73
CA GLU A 254 9.39 -6.92 -22.03
C GLU A 254 9.88 -5.55 -22.50
N GLU A 255 10.09 -5.40 -23.80
CA GLU A 255 10.32 -4.09 -24.43
C GLU A 255 9.16 -3.79 -25.40
N PRO A 256 8.74 -2.52 -25.53
CA PRO A 256 7.79 -2.14 -26.56
C PRO A 256 8.40 -2.38 -27.94
N GLU A 257 7.65 -2.98 -28.87
CA GLU A 257 8.07 -3.08 -30.27
C GLU A 257 8.34 -1.66 -30.82
N GLU A 258 9.53 -1.44 -31.38
CA GLU A 258 9.83 -0.23 -32.13
C GLU A 258 9.05 -0.28 -33.45
N GLY A 259 7.93 0.45 -33.50
CA GLY A 259 7.18 0.74 -34.72
C GLY A 259 7.71 1.96 -35.46
#